data_AF-A0A2A4B342-F1
#
_entry.id   AF-A0A2A4B342-F1
#
_cell.length_a   1.000
_cell.length_b   1.000
_cell.length_c   1.000
_cell.angle_alpha   90.00
_cell.angle_beta   90.00
_cell.angle_gamma   90.00
#
_symmetry.space_group_name_H-M   'P 1'
#
loop_
_entity.id
_entity.type
_entity.pdbx_description
1 polymer ?
#
loop_
_entity_poly.entity_id
_entity_poly.type
_entity_poly.pdbx_seq_one_letter_code
_entity_poly.pdbx_strand_id
1 'polypeptide(L)'
;MAGLAALSALAGGGAQVVPNAATPAPQLPKDDNVEKIEPLKIPKDVEAKLAALDKPRLDFLKSGVAARYVDKEAMFDRFRTAPAAEIVAYVDALRQVYEAAEFKAGRDRASIALDTRSPMFNAWKLKRPAALDPARAAGPLDLRRYLGGYGGGFSTFANAPVAFTPADLKAGKVEVAIVGAPLDMGSGWRNAIDGPRAMRMTGGAGGNDMYSMINPNGALKIVDYGDIAIDQNSTERSVDHVREMVREIAATGAIPIVIGGDHSLEYPNLAGAADVHGKGTIGVVHFDSHYDAARNRVHQLDHGQPVYRVISEGHVKGSNYIQVGLRARGPDLETFGWMRNKGMRYHTMVEVEKWGWERVMQRALAEARQNAKKLWVSFDIDVLDPAFMPGTGTPVPGGLTMREAQPIMRRLCAENDIAGIDIVEVAPYLDTSYKTALNSNYLLNACLAGIAMRKKGLKPGYFNPVSVEHGRDNYYGNRKS
;
A
#
# COMPACT_ATOMS: atom_id res chain seq x y z
N MET A 1 24.28 41.84 5.13
CA MET A 1 25.21 42.05 4.01
C MET A 1 26.54 41.40 4.36
N ALA A 2 27.19 40.79 3.37
CA ALA A 2 28.35 39.87 3.42
C ALA A 2 28.03 38.43 3.87
N GLY A 3 27.92 37.52 2.89
CA GLY A 3 27.80 36.08 3.14
C GLY A 3 27.12 35.23 2.06
N LEU A 4 26.64 35.80 0.95
CA LEU A 4 25.83 35.07 -0.05
C LEU A 4 26.49 34.92 -1.45
N ALA A 5 27.82 34.95 -1.51
CA ALA A 5 28.57 34.91 -2.77
C ALA A 5 29.71 33.88 -2.71
N ALA A 6 29.39 32.59 -2.58
CA ALA A 6 30.32 31.49 -2.84
C ALA A 6 29.58 30.15 -2.94
N LEU A 7 28.82 29.93 -4.02
CA LEU A 7 28.29 28.59 -4.34
C LEU A 7 27.95 28.43 -5.84
N SER A 8 28.64 29.17 -6.71
CA SER A 8 28.43 29.12 -8.17
C SER A 8 29.47 28.32 -8.95
N ALA A 9 30.22 27.41 -8.33
CA ALA A 9 31.26 26.66 -9.04
C ALA A 9 31.55 25.29 -8.42
N LEU A 10 30.60 24.35 -8.48
CA LEU A 10 30.85 22.91 -8.29
C LEU A 10 29.77 22.11 -9.05
N ALA A 11 29.60 22.39 -10.34
CA ALA A 11 28.79 21.59 -11.27
C ALA A 11 29.76 20.74 -12.12
N GLY A 12 30.07 19.54 -11.62
CA GLY A 12 31.01 18.62 -12.27
C GLY A 12 30.82 17.21 -11.75
N GLY A 13 29.66 16.62 -12.03
CA GLY A 13 29.32 15.24 -11.68
C GLY A 13 27.91 14.93 -12.16
N GLY A 14 27.80 14.24 -13.30
CA GLY A 14 26.53 13.96 -13.95
C GLY A 14 25.60 13.07 -13.12
N ALA A 15 24.73 13.69 -12.33
CA ALA A 15 23.40 13.14 -12.14
C ALA A 15 22.60 13.51 -13.39
N GLN A 16 22.04 12.53 -14.09
CA GLN A 16 20.98 12.82 -15.06
C GLN A 16 19.91 13.61 -14.31
N VAL A 17 19.83 14.91 -14.58
CA VAL A 17 18.69 15.72 -14.21
C VAL A 17 17.55 15.15 -15.04
N VAL A 18 16.82 14.20 -14.46
CA VAL A 18 15.48 13.91 -14.94
C VAL A 18 14.76 15.23 -14.77
N PRO A 19 14.29 15.89 -15.85
CA PRO A 19 13.44 17.04 -15.67
C PRO A 19 12.30 16.61 -14.73
N ASN A 20 11.74 17.52 -13.93
CA ASN A 20 10.33 17.41 -13.56
C ASN A 20 9.53 17.53 -14.89
N ALA A 21 9.72 16.57 -15.79
CA ALA A 21 8.93 16.40 -16.97
C ALA A 21 7.61 15.95 -16.41
N ALA A 22 6.71 16.93 -16.29
CA ALA A 22 5.28 16.76 -16.10
C ALA A 22 4.93 15.28 -16.09
N THR A 23 4.87 14.66 -14.91
CA THR A 23 4.31 13.32 -14.76
C THR A 23 2.99 13.42 -15.51
N PRO A 24 2.86 12.80 -16.69
CA PRO A 24 1.70 13.03 -17.52
C PRO A 24 0.50 12.75 -16.64
N ALA A 25 -0.50 13.64 -16.65
CA ALA A 25 -1.72 13.44 -15.87
C ALA A 25 -2.10 11.97 -16.00
N PRO A 26 -2.26 11.22 -14.88
CA PRO A 26 -2.34 9.78 -14.91
C PRO A 26 -3.32 9.34 -16.01
N GLN A 27 -2.80 8.73 -17.07
CA GLN A 27 -3.65 8.36 -18.20
C GLN A 27 -4.53 7.22 -17.73
N LEU A 28 -5.83 7.48 -17.60
CA LEU A 28 -6.80 6.42 -17.39
C LEU A 28 -6.71 5.46 -18.60
N PRO A 29 -6.62 4.14 -18.38
CA PRO A 29 -6.66 3.17 -19.46
C PRO A 29 -7.86 3.40 -20.37
N LYS A 30 -7.63 3.45 -21.69
CA LYS A 30 -8.67 3.67 -22.70
C LYS A 30 -9.74 2.57 -22.73
N ASP A 31 -9.44 1.41 -22.17
CA ASP A 31 -10.26 0.18 -22.29
C ASP A 31 -11.15 -0.09 -21.07
N ASP A 32 -11.12 0.75 -20.03
CA ASP A 32 -11.97 0.51 -18.86
C ASP A 32 -13.34 1.18 -19.06
N ASN A 33 -14.43 0.39 -18.94
CA ASN A 33 -15.84 0.80 -19.08
C ASN A 33 -16.33 1.77 -17.98
N VAL A 34 -15.42 2.47 -17.30
CA VAL A 34 -15.72 3.32 -16.14
C VAL A 34 -16.70 4.46 -16.47
N GLU A 35 -16.77 4.86 -17.74
CA GLU A 35 -17.71 5.88 -18.23
C GLU A 35 -19.09 5.34 -18.61
N LYS A 36 -19.27 4.02 -18.79
CA LYS A 36 -20.53 3.45 -19.29
C LYS A 36 -21.53 3.23 -18.17
N ILE A 37 -22.38 4.22 -17.95
CA ILE A 37 -23.58 4.07 -17.14
C ILE A 37 -24.55 3.16 -17.90
N GLU A 38 -24.96 2.05 -17.28
CA GLU A 38 -25.97 1.19 -17.89
C GLU A 38 -27.31 1.94 -17.98
N PRO A 39 -27.95 1.95 -19.17
CA PRO A 39 -29.27 2.56 -19.32
C PRO A 39 -30.26 2.00 -18.32
N LEU A 40 -31.07 2.89 -17.73
CA LEU A 40 -32.07 2.49 -16.77
C LEU A 40 -33.18 1.69 -17.45
N LYS A 41 -33.39 0.46 -17.01
CA LYS A 41 -34.54 -0.34 -17.42
C LYS A 41 -35.76 0.10 -16.61
N ILE A 42 -36.63 0.90 -17.23
CA ILE A 42 -37.84 1.41 -16.60
C ILE A 42 -38.95 0.34 -16.72
N PRO A 43 -39.58 -0.09 -15.61
CA PRO A 43 -40.72 -1.01 -15.64
C PRO A 43 -41.91 -0.43 -16.44
N LYS A 44 -42.67 -1.29 -17.12
CA LYS A 44 -43.81 -0.85 -17.98
C LYS A 44 -44.88 -0.08 -17.21
N ASP A 45 -45.14 -0.48 -15.97
CA ASP A 45 -46.08 0.18 -15.06
C ASP A 45 -45.63 1.61 -14.68
N VAL A 46 -44.31 1.82 -14.57
CA VAL A 46 -43.71 3.13 -14.33
C VAL A 46 -43.71 3.97 -15.60
N GLU A 47 -43.42 3.38 -16.76
CA GLU A 47 -43.37 4.09 -18.05
C GLU A 47 -44.68 4.82 -18.36
N ALA A 48 -45.82 4.23 -18.02
CA ALA A 48 -47.13 4.86 -18.14
C ALA A 48 -47.28 6.16 -17.31
N LYS A 49 -46.59 6.25 -16.16
CA LYS A 49 -46.59 7.43 -15.28
C LYS A 49 -45.66 8.54 -15.77
N LEU A 50 -44.68 8.21 -16.61
CA LEU A 50 -43.70 9.16 -17.14
C LEU A 50 -44.17 9.92 -18.40
N ALA A 51 -45.41 9.69 -18.86
CA ALA A 51 -45.96 10.34 -20.05
C ALA A 51 -45.99 11.88 -19.97
N ALA A 52 -45.96 12.44 -18.76
CA ALA A 52 -45.90 13.89 -18.52
C ALA A 52 -44.48 14.48 -18.65
N LEU A 53 -43.45 13.66 -18.76
CA LEU A 53 -42.07 14.12 -18.96
C LEU A 53 -41.85 14.45 -20.44
N ASP A 54 -41.21 15.59 -20.69
CA ASP A 54 -40.68 15.89 -22.02
C ASP A 54 -39.45 15.01 -22.34
N LYS A 55 -39.09 14.98 -23.62
CA LYS A 55 -38.00 14.14 -24.12
C LYS A 55 -36.68 14.31 -23.34
N PRO A 56 -36.20 15.54 -23.00
CA PRO A 56 -34.96 15.70 -22.23
C PRO A 56 -34.99 15.05 -20.84
N ARG A 57 -36.11 15.16 -20.11
CA ARG A 57 -36.26 14.51 -18.79
C ARG A 57 -36.29 13.01 -18.90
N LEU A 58 -37.00 12.49 -19.91
CA LEU A 58 -37.07 11.06 -20.16
C LEU A 58 -35.71 10.48 -20.57
N ASP A 59 -34.97 11.18 -21.43
CA ASP A 59 -33.62 10.78 -21.86
C ASP A 59 -32.64 10.78 -20.67
N PHE A 60 -32.73 11.78 -19.78
CA PHE A 60 -31.95 11.81 -18.53
C PHE A 60 -32.24 10.59 -17.64
N LEU A 61 -33.50 10.22 -17.43
CA LEU A 61 -33.84 9.02 -16.67
C LEU A 61 -33.34 7.74 -17.34
N LYS A 62 -33.57 7.61 -18.65
CA LYS A 62 -33.16 6.44 -19.45
C LYS A 62 -31.65 6.28 -19.52
N SER A 63 -30.88 7.35 -19.39
CA SER A 63 -29.41 7.30 -19.34
C SER A 63 -28.86 6.50 -18.15
N GLY A 64 -29.65 6.29 -17.10
CA GLY A 64 -29.20 5.62 -15.87
C GLY A 64 -28.49 6.54 -14.86
N VAL A 65 -28.19 7.78 -15.24
CA VAL A 65 -27.47 8.74 -14.38
C VAL A 65 -28.19 8.99 -13.06
N ALA A 66 -29.52 9.10 -13.07
CA ALA A 66 -30.33 9.31 -11.88
C ALA A 66 -30.07 8.27 -10.77
N ALA A 67 -29.79 7.02 -11.16
CA ALA A 67 -29.52 5.93 -10.22
C ALA A 67 -28.18 6.06 -9.46
N ARG A 68 -27.36 7.07 -9.78
CA ARG A 68 -26.17 7.42 -8.97
C ARG A 68 -26.51 8.14 -7.68
N TYR A 69 -27.65 8.84 -7.65
CA TYR A 69 -28.02 9.72 -6.55
C TYR A 69 -29.16 9.17 -5.70
N VAL A 70 -29.96 8.27 -6.28
CA VAL A 70 -31.11 7.66 -5.61
C VAL A 70 -31.18 6.18 -5.93
N ASP A 71 -31.68 5.41 -4.98
CA ASP A 71 -31.98 3.99 -5.21
C ASP A 71 -33.04 3.83 -6.32
N LYS A 72 -32.82 2.85 -7.20
CA LYS A 72 -33.66 2.64 -8.39
C LYS A 72 -35.10 2.28 -8.01
N GLU A 73 -35.27 1.38 -7.05
CA GLU A 73 -36.60 0.90 -6.66
C GLU A 73 -37.33 1.97 -5.86
N ALA A 74 -36.65 2.66 -4.94
CA ALA A 74 -37.25 3.79 -4.22
C ALA A 74 -37.72 4.91 -5.18
N MET A 75 -36.95 5.19 -6.24
CA MET A 75 -37.34 6.12 -7.29
C MET A 75 -38.58 5.62 -8.06
N PHE A 76 -38.62 4.34 -8.44
CA PHE A 76 -39.76 3.75 -9.14
C PHE A 76 -41.03 3.73 -8.28
N ASP A 77 -40.93 3.40 -7.00
CA ASP A 77 -42.05 3.42 -6.05
C ASP A 77 -42.64 4.83 -5.89
N ARG A 78 -41.78 5.84 -5.88
CA ARG A 78 -42.22 7.23 -5.91
C ARG A 78 -42.98 7.56 -7.20
N PHE A 79 -42.50 7.13 -8.35
CA PHE A 79 -43.19 7.36 -9.63
C PHE A 79 -44.53 6.65 -9.74
N ARG A 80 -44.69 5.48 -9.10
CA ARG A 80 -45.97 4.74 -9.10
C ARG A 80 -47.07 5.53 -8.39
N THR A 81 -46.72 6.23 -7.31
CA THR A 81 -47.67 6.82 -6.36
C THR A 81 -47.83 8.33 -6.49
N ALA A 82 -46.81 9.03 -6.98
CA ALA A 82 -46.81 10.49 -7.07
C ALA A 82 -47.70 11.02 -8.22
N PRO A 83 -48.35 12.19 -8.05
CA PRO A 83 -48.96 12.94 -9.13
C PRO A 83 -47.95 13.36 -10.20
N ALA A 84 -48.40 13.53 -11.45
CA ALA A 84 -47.53 13.86 -12.59
C ALA A 84 -46.66 15.12 -12.36
N ALA A 85 -47.21 16.16 -11.73
CA ALA A 85 -46.45 17.39 -11.42
C ALA A 85 -45.30 17.14 -10.43
N GLU A 86 -45.50 16.26 -9.45
CA GLU A 86 -44.46 15.89 -8.50
C GLU A 86 -43.37 15.03 -9.13
N ILE A 87 -43.74 14.17 -10.10
CA ILE A 87 -42.76 13.40 -10.88
C ILE A 87 -41.87 14.35 -11.68
N VAL A 88 -42.43 15.34 -12.37
CA VAL A 88 -41.67 16.36 -13.12
C VAL A 88 -40.70 17.09 -12.18
N ALA A 89 -41.20 17.60 -11.04
CA ALA A 89 -40.39 18.32 -10.07
C ALA A 89 -39.27 17.46 -9.48
N TYR A 90 -39.54 16.18 -9.20
CA TYR A 90 -38.55 15.24 -8.69
C TYR A 90 -37.44 14.97 -9.72
N VAL A 91 -37.81 14.76 -10.99
CA VAL A 91 -36.83 14.56 -12.07
C VAL A 91 -36.00 15.82 -12.30
N ASP A 92 -36.61 17.01 -12.23
CA ASP A 92 -35.88 18.28 -12.32
C ASP A 92 -34.91 18.46 -11.14
N ALA A 93 -35.30 18.09 -9.92
CA ALA A 93 -34.41 18.10 -8.77
C ALA A 93 -33.21 17.14 -8.97
N LEU A 94 -33.44 15.92 -9.47
CA LEU A 94 -32.36 14.98 -9.77
C LEU A 94 -31.42 15.50 -10.86
N ARG A 95 -31.95 16.17 -11.88
CA ARG A 95 -31.14 16.82 -12.91
C ARG A 95 -30.31 17.95 -12.35
N GLN A 96 -30.88 18.80 -11.50
CA GLN A 96 -30.15 19.87 -10.82
C GLN A 96 -29.03 19.33 -9.94
N VAL A 97 -29.29 18.25 -9.19
CA VAL A 97 -28.27 17.55 -8.41
C VAL A 97 -27.15 17.02 -9.32
N TYR A 98 -27.50 16.39 -10.44
CA TYR A 98 -26.51 15.92 -11.41
C TYR A 98 -25.68 17.07 -12.00
N GLU A 99 -26.33 18.13 -12.48
CA GLU A 99 -25.67 19.29 -13.09
C GLU A 99 -24.76 20.03 -12.08
N ALA A 100 -25.14 20.06 -10.80
CA ALA A 100 -24.33 20.62 -9.72
C ALA A 100 -23.12 19.74 -9.38
N ALA A 101 -23.25 18.41 -9.45
CA ALA A 101 -22.20 17.46 -9.11
C ALA A 101 -21.21 17.19 -10.26
N GLU A 102 -21.67 17.23 -11.50
CA GLU A 102 -20.87 16.93 -12.68
C GLU A 102 -19.82 18.00 -12.93
N PHE A 103 -18.59 17.61 -13.26
CA PHE A 103 -17.53 18.53 -13.67
C PHE A 103 -17.93 19.32 -14.94
N LYS A 104 -17.83 20.65 -14.89
CA LYS A 104 -18.12 21.56 -16.02
C LYS A 104 -16.89 22.40 -16.35
N ALA A 105 -16.30 22.16 -17.52
CA ALA A 105 -15.23 23.00 -18.04
C ALA A 105 -15.67 24.48 -18.10
N GLY A 106 -14.86 25.37 -17.54
CA GLY A 106 -15.16 26.81 -17.43
C GLY A 106 -15.86 27.24 -16.14
N ARG A 107 -16.58 26.33 -15.46
CA ARG A 107 -17.08 26.53 -14.10
C ARG A 107 -16.09 25.99 -13.07
N ASP A 108 -15.63 24.76 -13.29
CA ASP A 108 -14.80 24.02 -12.37
C ASP A 108 -13.35 23.95 -12.88
N ARG A 109 -12.39 24.08 -11.98
CA ARG A 109 -10.96 23.87 -12.30
C ARG A 109 -10.61 22.42 -12.00
N ALA A 110 -10.13 21.70 -13.02
CA ALA A 110 -9.69 20.31 -12.86
C ALA A 110 -8.48 20.19 -11.93
N SER A 111 -7.64 21.21 -11.88
CA SER A 111 -6.55 21.34 -10.92
C SER A 111 -6.18 22.80 -10.69
N ILE A 112 -5.63 23.10 -9.52
CA ILE A 112 -4.96 24.37 -9.24
C ILE A 112 -3.48 24.15 -9.53
N ALA A 113 -2.93 24.91 -10.49
CA ALA A 113 -1.52 24.82 -10.82
C ALA A 113 -0.65 25.28 -9.64
N LEU A 114 0.45 24.57 -9.41
CA LEU A 114 1.47 24.97 -8.44
C LEU A 114 2.25 26.18 -8.98
N ASP A 115 2.72 27.06 -8.09
CA ASP A 115 3.58 28.18 -8.49
C ASP A 115 5.01 27.69 -8.80
N THR A 116 5.24 27.33 -10.06
CA THR A 116 6.54 26.83 -10.56
C THR A 116 7.65 27.87 -10.56
N ARG A 117 7.34 29.14 -10.27
CA ARG A 117 8.35 30.22 -10.14
C ARG A 117 8.93 30.30 -8.73
N SER A 118 8.32 29.62 -7.75
CA SER A 118 8.80 29.65 -6.37
C SER A 118 10.23 29.10 -6.29
N PRO A 119 11.19 29.83 -5.71
CA PRO A 119 12.56 29.33 -5.54
C PRO A 119 12.62 28.15 -4.55
N MET A 120 11.54 27.91 -3.79
CA MET A 120 11.43 26.83 -2.81
C MET A 120 10.59 25.64 -3.33
N PHE A 121 10.24 25.61 -4.63
CA PHE A 121 9.34 24.58 -5.19
C PHE A 121 9.73 23.16 -4.79
N ASN A 122 11.01 22.79 -4.90
CA ASN A 122 11.52 21.45 -4.56
C ASN A 122 12.23 21.37 -3.20
N ALA A 123 12.13 22.40 -2.35
CA ALA A 123 12.93 22.48 -1.12
C ALA A 123 12.65 21.32 -0.14
N TRP A 124 11.42 20.82 -0.09
CA TRP A 124 10.99 19.72 0.80
C TRP A 124 11.68 18.38 0.51
N LYS A 125 12.07 18.12 -0.76
CA LYS A 125 12.79 16.89 -1.17
C LYS A 125 14.26 17.12 -1.49
N LEU A 126 14.79 18.32 -1.19
CA LEU A 126 16.19 18.62 -1.45
C LEU A 126 17.07 17.84 -0.47
N LYS A 127 17.85 16.89 -0.99
CA LYS A 127 18.84 16.16 -0.19
C LYS A 127 19.94 17.11 0.28
N ARG A 128 20.35 16.98 1.54
CA ARG A 128 21.48 17.73 2.09
C ARG A 128 22.78 17.33 1.36
N PRO A 129 23.55 18.28 0.79
CA PRO A 129 24.82 17.96 0.15
C PRO A 129 25.84 17.42 1.15
N ALA A 130 26.53 16.34 0.79
CA ALA A 130 27.55 15.72 1.65
C ALA A 130 28.70 16.66 2.04
N ALA A 131 28.98 17.70 1.24
CA ALA A 131 29.99 18.72 1.54
C ALA A 131 29.61 19.62 2.76
N LEU A 132 28.34 19.59 3.19
CA LEU A 132 27.86 20.29 4.39
C LEU A 132 27.90 19.43 5.66
N ASP A 133 28.36 18.18 5.54
CA ASP A 133 28.46 17.24 6.65
C ASP A 133 29.93 17.01 7.03
N PRO A 134 30.24 16.68 8.30
CA PRO A 134 31.58 16.25 8.67
C PRO A 134 32.04 15.08 7.80
N ALA A 135 33.29 15.14 7.34
CA ALA A 135 33.86 14.09 6.50
C ALA A 135 33.81 12.74 7.21
N ARG A 136 33.26 11.73 6.54
CA ARG A 136 33.21 10.34 7.01
C ARG A 136 33.35 9.37 5.85
N ALA A 137 33.84 8.16 6.14
CA ALA A 137 33.77 7.06 5.19
C ALA A 137 32.30 6.65 4.96
N ALA A 138 32.01 6.19 3.75
CA ALA A 138 30.71 5.60 3.44
C ALA A 138 30.53 4.28 4.22
N GLY A 139 29.33 4.09 4.77
CA GLY A 139 28.97 2.88 5.49
C GLY A 139 27.88 3.15 6.55
N PRO A 140 27.24 2.08 7.06
CA PRO A 140 26.27 2.21 8.14
C PRO A 140 26.89 2.72 9.44
N LEU A 141 26.10 3.45 10.23
CA LEU A 141 26.52 4.07 11.49
C LEU A 141 25.68 3.53 12.64
N ASP A 142 26.34 2.97 13.66
CA ASP A 142 25.65 2.54 14.88
C ASP A 142 25.44 3.76 15.79
N LEU A 143 24.17 4.08 16.05
CA LEU A 143 23.79 5.21 16.91
C LEU A 143 23.74 4.82 18.40
N ARG A 144 23.96 3.55 18.74
CA ARG A 144 23.89 3.08 20.13
C ARG A 144 25.13 3.50 20.90
N ARG A 145 24.89 4.13 22.05
CA ARG A 145 25.95 4.41 23.03
C ARG A 145 26.29 3.18 23.88
N TYR A 146 25.29 2.35 24.18
CA TYR A 146 25.42 1.21 25.09
C TYR A 146 25.11 -0.09 24.35
N LEU A 147 25.94 -1.12 24.54
CA LEU A 147 25.76 -2.44 23.92
C LEU A 147 24.54 -3.19 24.45
N GLY A 148 24.12 -2.93 25.70
CA GLY A 148 23.05 -3.65 26.40
C GLY A 148 21.72 -2.89 26.55
N GLY A 149 21.51 -1.80 25.80
CA GLY A 149 20.34 -0.95 25.98
C GLY A 149 19.10 -1.47 25.26
N TYR A 150 18.23 -2.21 25.96
CA TYR A 150 16.84 -2.32 25.53
C TYR A 150 16.13 -0.99 25.85
N GLY A 151 15.73 -0.24 24.82
CA GLY A 151 15.02 1.04 24.99
C GLY A 151 15.90 2.26 25.36
N GLY A 152 17.23 2.16 25.25
CA GLY A 152 18.14 3.29 25.47
C GLY A 152 18.91 3.67 24.20
N GLY A 153 18.81 4.93 23.75
CA GLY A 153 19.49 5.45 22.56
C GLY A 153 18.53 6.05 21.53
N PHE A 154 19.02 6.30 20.32
CA PHE A 154 18.16 6.72 19.20
C PHE A 154 17.34 5.53 18.70
N SER A 155 16.02 5.67 18.68
CA SER A 155 15.12 4.62 18.19
C SER A 155 15.23 4.51 16.67
N THR A 156 15.67 3.36 16.20
CA THR A 156 15.74 2.98 14.78
C THR A 156 14.94 1.70 14.53
N PHE A 157 14.54 1.47 13.29
CA PHE A 157 13.88 0.22 12.93
C PHE A 157 14.75 -0.99 13.28
N ALA A 158 14.16 -1.98 13.95
CA ALA A 158 14.83 -3.19 14.42
C ALA A 158 16.12 -2.96 15.24
N ASN A 159 16.28 -1.78 15.86
CA ASN A 159 17.53 -1.34 16.49
C ASN A 159 18.75 -1.46 15.55
N ALA A 160 18.54 -1.29 14.25
CA ALA A 160 19.58 -1.39 13.24
C ALA A 160 20.44 -0.12 13.19
N PRO A 161 21.70 -0.21 12.72
CA PRO A 161 22.49 0.95 12.32
C PRO A 161 21.74 1.81 11.28
N VAL A 162 22.09 3.09 11.17
CA VAL A 162 21.53 3.98 10.16
C VAL A 162 22.40 4.06 8.91
N ALA A 163 21.80 4.32 7.77
CA ALA A 163 22.47 4.72 6.54
C ALA A 163 21.77 5.93 5.94
N PHE A 164 22.51 6.82 5.27
CA PHE A 164 21.98 8.09 4.77
C PHE A 164 21.99 8.21 3.25
N THR A 165 22.84 7.41 2.60
CA THR A 165 23.09 7.52 1.15
C THR A 165 23.22 6.15 0.49
N PRO A 166 23.06 6.07 -0.85
CA PRO A 166 23.32 4.83 -1.58
C PRO A 166 24.76 4.34 -1.46
N ALA A 167 25.71 5.26 -1.25
CA ALA A 167 27.11 4.92 -1.02
C ALA A 167 27.27 4.16 0.31
N ASP A 168 26.52 4.52 1.35
CA ASP A 168 26.51 3.81 2.63
C ASP A 168 25.97 2.38 2.47
N LEU A 169 24.87 2.23 1.71
CA LEU A 169 24.28 0.94 1.41
C LEU A 169 25.28 0.02 0.70
N LYS A 170 25.93 0.54 -0.35
CA LYS A 170 26.93 -0.21 -1.14
C LYS A 170 28.17 -0.55 -0.32
N ALA A 171 28.73 0.40 0.41
CA ALA A 171 29.92 0.20 1.25
C ALA A 171 29.65 -0.81 2.38
N GLY A 172 28.47 -0.74 3.00
CA GLY A 172 28.03 -1.69 4.01
C GLY A 172 27.74 -3.09 3.45
N LYS A 173 27.53 -3.21 2.13
CA LYS A 173 26.90 -4.38 1.48
C LYS A 173 25.56 -4.69 2.15
N VAL A 174 24.76 -3.65 2.35
CA VAL A 174 23.45 -3.74 3.02
C VAL A 174 22.55 -4.69 2.23
N GLU A 175 21.87 -5.57 2.95
CA GLU A 175 20.95 -6.55 2.37
C GLU A 175 19.50 -6.09 2.50
N VAL A 176 19.18 -5.35 3.56
CA VAL A 176 17.84 -4.81 3.84
C VAL A 176 17.96 -3.37 4.31
N ALA A 177 17.22 -2.47 3.66
CA ALA A 177 17.09 -1.08 4.08
C ALA A 177 15.62 -0.83 4.45
N ILE A 178 15.37 -0.54 5.72
CA ILE A 178 14.05 -0.21 6.24
C ILE A 178 13.89 1.30 6.20
N VAL A 179 12.83 1.81 5.57
CA VAL A 179 12.61 3.25 5.36
C VAL A 179 11.17 3.60 5.72
N GLY A 180 10.95 4.73 6.39
CA GLY A 180 9.60 5.23 6.63
C GLY A 180 9.06 6.04 5.45
N ALA A 181 7.76 5.95 5.18
CA ALA A 181 7.06 6.75 4.19
C ALA A 181 5.83 7.42 4.84
N PRO A 182 6.00 8.56 5.54
CA PRO A 182 4.94 9.19 6.33
C PRO A 182 3.95 9.99 5.45
N LEU A 183 3.16 9.30 4.62
CA LEU A 183 2.13 9.88 3.73
C LEU A 183 0.75 9.30 4.08
N ASP A 184 -0.20 10.10 4.56
CA ASP A 184 -1.56 9.62 4.90
C ASP A 184 -2.72 10.48 4.34
N MET A 185 -2.43 11.31 3.35
CA MET A 185 -3.44 12.16 2.71
C MET A 185 -4.37 11.39 1.77
N GLY A 186 -3.93 10.23 1.26
CA GLY A 186 -4.72 9.33 0.43
C GLY A 186 -5.86 8.65 1.21
N SER A 187 -5.75 8.51 2.52
CA SER A 187 -6.83 8.02 3.41
C SER A 187 -7.62 9.16 4.09
N GLY A 188 -7.19 10.41 3.92
CA GLY A 188 -7.80 11.58 4.52
C GLY A 188 -7.33 11.86 5.94
N TRP A 189 -6.02 11.74 6.21
CA TRP A 189 -5.36 12.11 7.46
C TRP A 189 -5.77 11.27 8.67
N ARG A 190 -5.87 9.95 8.48
CA ARG A 190 -6.26 9.00 9.54
C ARG A 190 -5.09 8.51 10.39
N ASN A 191 -4.02 9.30 10.49
CA ASN A 191 -2.85 9.13 11.36
C ASN A 191 -1.82 8.07 10.93
N ALA A 192 -1.94 7.48 9.73
CA ALA A 192 -0.92 6.56 9.23
C ALA A 192 0.46 7.22 9.04
N ILE A 193 0.51 8.56 9.01
CA ILE A 193 1.73 9.38 8.97
C ILE A 193 2.67 9.13 10.16
N ASP A 194 2.14 8.78 11.34
CA ASP A 194 2.93 8.53 12.56
C ASP A 194 3.35 7.06 12.72
N GLY A 195 2.85 6.17 11.87
CA GLY A 195 3.18 4.75 11.84
C GLY A 195 4.69 4.44 11.86
N PRO A 196 5.52 5.07 10.99
CA PRO A 196 6.97 4.84 10.98
C PRO A 196 7.62 5.16 12.34
N ARG A 197 7.22 6.28 12.96
CA ARG A 197 7.77 6.70 14.26
C ARG A 197 7.35 5.73 15.36
N ALA A 198 6.07 5.33 15.39
CA ALA A 198 5.57 4.38 16.38
C ALA A 198 6.30 3.03 16.27
N MET A 199 6.49 2.50 15.07
CA MET A 199 7.22 1.24 14.88
C MET A 199 8.69 1.32 15.30
N ARG A 200 9.39 2.46 15.10
CA ARG A 200 10.72 2.67 15.69
C ARG A 200 10.70 2.66 17.22
N MET A 201 9.67 3.25 17.83
CA MET A 201 9.58 3.44 19.28
C MET A 201 9.14 2.20 20.05
N THR A 202 8.27 1.35 19.46
CA THR A 202 7.64 0.24 20.20
C THR A 202 8.55 -0.99 20.34
N GLY A 203 9.75 -1.00 19.73
CA GLY A 203 10.68 -2.14 19.79
C GLY A 203 10.08 -3.43 19.20
N GLY A 204 10.90 -4.46 18.99
CA GLY A 204 10.39 -5.81 18.69
C GLY A 204 10.61 -6.35 17.28
N ALA A 205 11.22 -5.61 16.35
CA ALA A 205 11.64 -6.20 15.07
C ALA A 205 12.98 -6.99 15.17
N GLY A 206 13.74 -6.79 16.25
CA GLY A 206 15.02 -7.47 16.48
C GLY A 206 14.97 -8.55 17.57
N GLY A 207 15.94 -9.48 17.52
CA GLY A 207 16.02 -10.61 18.46
C GLY A 207 15.79 -11.98 17.80
N ASN A 208 15.84 -13.04 18.60
CA ASN A 208 15.65 -14.41 18.10
C ASN A 208 14.21 -14.65 17.66
N ASP A 209 14.02 -15.09 16.43
CA ASP A 209 12.76 -15.67 15.96
C ASP A 209 12.68 -17.12 16.47
N MET A 210 11.78 -17.43 17.40
CA MET A 210 11.69 -18.78 17.98
C MET A 210 11.36 -19.86 16.96
N TYR A 211 10.70 -19.53 15.84
CA TYR A 211 10.34 -20.52 14.83
C TYR A 211 11.57 -21.08 14.10
N SER A 212 12.58 -20.24 13.84
CA SER A 212 13.82 -20.64 13.16
C SER A 212 15.04 -20.72 14.09
N MET A 213 14.97 -20.09 15.26
CA MET A 213 16.08 -19.73 16.16
C MET A 213 17.14 -18.84 15.50
N ILE A 214 16.76 -18.09 14.47
CA ILE A 214 17.64 -17.12 13.82
C ILE A 214 17.34 -15.73 14.40
N ASN A 215 18.38 -15.03 14.83
CA ASN A 215 18.31 -13.59 15.03
C ASN A 215 18.57 -12.89 13.69
N PRO A 216 17.59 -12.19 13.09
CA PRO A 216 17.78 -11.53 11.80
C PRO A 216 18.86 -10.45 11.84
N ASN A 217 19.02 -9.71 12.95
CA ASN A 217 20.06 -8.69 13.10
C ASN A 217 21.49 -9.28 13.04
N GLY A 218 21.67 -10.55 13.42
CA GLY A 218 22.94 -11.24 13.31
C GLY A 218 23.14 -11.96 11.97
N ALA A 219 22.06 -12.25 11.25
CA ALA A 219 22.09 -13.01 9.99
C ALA A 219 22.09 -12.12 8.75
N LEU A 220 21.57 -10.89 8.86
CA LEU A 220 21.38 -9.93 7.77
C LEU A 220 22.05 -8.60 8.10
N LYS A 221 22.55 -7.93 7.06
CA LYS A 221 22.98 -6.54 7.14
C LYS A 221 21.79 -5.61 6.93
N ILE A 222 21.16 -5.24 8.04
CA ILE A 222 19.95 -4.40 8.09
C ILE A 222 20.35 -2.98 8.46
N VAL A 223 19.73 -1.98 7.82
CA VAL A 223 19.83 -0.57 8.22
C VAL A 223 18.47 0.11 8.29
N ASP A 224 18.37 1.13 9.14
CA ASP A 224 17.34 2.16 9.05
C ASP A 224 17.82 3.26 8.09
N TYR A 225 17.07 3.51 7.03
CA TYR A 225 17.38 4.47 5.97
C TYR A 225 16.61 5.78 6.15
N GLY A 226 16.12 6.06 7.37
CA GLY A 226 15.38 7.28 7.69
C GLY A 226 13.97 7.28 7.13
N ASP A 227 13.42 8.47 6.92
CA ASP A 227 12.10 8.67 6.33
C ASP A 227 12.24 9.33 4.95
N ILE A 228 11.42 8.89 4.00
CA ILE A 228 11.22 9.56 2.72
C ILE A 228 10.55 10.90 3.01
N ALA A 229 11.07 11.98 2.43
CA ALA A 229 10.43 13.28 2.51
C ALA A 229 9.09 13.26 1.77
N ILE A 230 8.05 13.83 2.38
CA ILE A 230 6.70 13.90 1.81
C ILE A 230 6.32 15.37 1.66
N ASP A 231 5.64 15.70 0.56
CA ASP A 231 4.96 16.99 0.45
C ASP A 231 3.65 16.90 1.23
N GLN A 232 3.60 17.56 2.38
CA GLN A 232 2.47 17.49 3.32
C GLN A 232 1.16 18.07 2.77
N ASN A 233 1.16 18.65 1.56
CA ASN A 233 -0.05 19.18 0.91
C ASN A 233 -0.38 18.49 -0.42
N SER A 234 0.40 17.49 -0.85
CA SER A 234 0.14 16.80 -2.12
C SER A 234 0.61 15.35 -2.13
N THR A 235 -0.36 14.44 -2.19
CA THR A 235 -0.13 13.01 -2.47
C THR A 235 0.55 12.84 -3.82
N GLU A 236 0.12 13.61 -4.83
CA GLU A 236 0.63 13.54 -6.21
C GLU A 236 2.12 13.81 -6.29
N ARG A 237 2.60 14.85 -5.60
CA ARG A 237 4.03 15.18 -5.57
C ARG A 237 4.84 14.18 -4.74
N SER A 238 4.22 13.62 -3.71
CA SER A 238 4.87 12.68 -2.79
C SER A 238 5.09 11.31 -3.43
N VAL A 239 4.10 10.78 -4.14
CA VAL A 239 4.16 9.50 -4.86
C VAL A 239 5.37 9.44 -5.80
N ASP A 240 5.64 10.49 -6.57
CA ASP A 240 6.79 10.53 -7.48
C ASP A 240 8.13 10.42 -6.71
N HIS A 241 8.27 11.12 -5.58
CA HIS A 241 9.48 11.05 -4.78
C HIS A 241 9.63 9.73 -4.02
N VAL A 242 8.54 9.14 -3.55
CA VAL A 242 8.54 7.79 -2.95
C VAL A 242 9.07 6.77 -3.96
N ARG A 243 8.57 6.81 -5.20
CA ARG A 243 9.06 5.96 -6.29
C ARG A 243 10.57 6.13 -6.53
N GLU A 244 11.07 7.37 -6.55
CA GLU A 244 12.50 7.68 -6.68
C GLU A 244 13.32 7.02 -5.55
N MET A 245 12.85 7.10 -4.30
CA MET A 245 13.56 6.58 -3.14
C MET A 245 13.53 5.05 -3.05
N VAL A 246 12.42 4.41 -3.39
CA VAL A 246 12.35 2.94 -3.47
C VAL A 246 13.27 2.42 -4.57
N ARG A 247 13.26 3.06 -5.74
CA ARG A 247 14.19 2.75 -6.85
C ARG A 247 15.65 2.92 -6.41
N GLU A 248 15.97 3.98 -5.68
CA GLU A 248 17.32 4.25 -5.17
C GLU A 248 17.82 3.10 -4.30
N ILE A 249 17.02 2.64 -3.34
CA ILE A 249 17.38 1.51 -2.47
C ILE A 249 17.56 0.24 -3.30
N ALA A 250 16.56 -0.14 -4.10
CA ALA A 250 16.56 -1.37 -4.88
C ALA A 250 17.73 -1.43 -5.88
N ALA A 251 18.13 -0.29 -6.47
CA ALA A 251 19.27 -0.19 -7.38
C ALA A 251 20.63 -0.46 -6.71
N THR A 252 20.71 -0.46 -5.38
CA THR A 252 21.92 -0.89 -4.65
C THR A 252 22.01 -2.40 -4.46
N GLY A 253 20.92 -3.14 -4.76
CA GLY A 253 20.78 -4.57 -4.48
C GLY A 253 20.20 -4.89 -3.10
N ALA A 254 20.01 -3.87 -2.25
CA ALA A 254 19.31 -4.01 -0.98
C ALA A 254 17.80 -4.15 -1.19
N ILE A 255 17.14 -4.90 -0.32
CA ILE A 255 15.68 -5.04 -0.29
C ILE A 255 15.08 -3.80 0.43
N PRO A 256 14.24 -2.99 -0.23
CA PRO A 256 13.48 -1.94 0.43
C PRO A 256 12.36 -2.56 1.29
N ILE A 257 12.32 -2.21 2.57
CA ILE A 257 11.15 -2.42 3.44
C ILE A 257 10.59 -1.05 3.77
N VAL A 258 9.44 -0.71 3.22
CA VAL A 258 8.78 0.57 3.41
C VAL A 258 7.78 0.47 4.56
N ILE A 259 7.88 1.35 5.55
CA ILE A 259 7.01 1.36 6.71
C ILE A 259 6.14 2.60 6.68
N GLY A 260 4.85 2.42 6.93
CA GLY A 260 3.89 3.46 7.22
C GLY A 260 3.44 4.26 6.00
N GLY A 261 2.64 5.28 6.33
CA GLY A 261 1.70 5.91 5.42
C GLY A 261 0.47 5.05 5.17
N ASP A 262 -0.49 5.63 4.47
CA ASP A 262 -1.67 4.93 3.97
C ASP A 262 -1.33 4.07 2.74
N HIS A 263 -2.27 3.26 2.28
CA HIS A 263 -2.02 2.31 1.20
C HIS A 263 -1.80 2.96 -0.18
N SER A 264 -1.95 4.29 -0.34
CA SER A 264 -1.60 4.96 -1.60
C SER A 264 -0.13 4.75 -1.99
N LEU A 265 0.70 4.34 -1.04
CA LEU A 265 2.11 4.00 -1.20
C LEU A 265 2.37 2.71 -1.97
N GLU A 266 1.45 1.75 -2.03
CA GLU A 266 1.70 0.51 -2.80
C GLU A 266 2.03 0.85 -4.26
N TYR A 267 1.34 1.84 -4.83
CA TYR A 267 1.59 2.27 -6.22
C TYR A 267 3.04 2.75 -6.47
N PRO A 268 3.56 3.80 -5.81
CA PRO A 268 4.93 4.24 -6.02
C PRO A 268 5.97 3.21 -5.59
N ASN A 269 5.68 2.40 -4.56
CA ASN A 269 6.57 1.33 -4.12
C ASN A 269 6.80 0.29 -5.22
N LEU A 270 5.70 -0.25 -5.77
CA LEU A 270 5.77 -1.25 -6.84
C LEU A 270 6.31 -0.66 -8.14
N ALA A 271 5.96 0.59 -8.48
CA ALA A 271 6.52 1.27 -9.64
C ALA A 271 8.04 1.46 -9.50
N GLY A 272 8.53 1.85 -8.32
CA GLY A 272 9.96 2.05 -8.05
C GLY A 272 10.75 0.73 -8.10
N ALA A 273 10.18 -0.36 -7.58
CA ALA A 273 10.75 -1.68 -7.70
C ALA A 273 10.76 -2.18 -9.16
N ALA A 274 9.67 -1.94 -9.90
CA ALA A 274 9.56 -2.30 -11.32
C ALA A 274 10.55 -1.52 -12.21
N ASP A 275 10.92 -0.28 -11.84
CA ASP A 275 11.96 0.48 -12.53
C ASP A 275 13.34 -0.17 -12.46
N VAL A 276 13.58 -1.03 -11.46
CA VAL A 276 14.85 -1.75 -11.28
C VAL A 276 14.77 -3.18 -11.80
N HIS A 277 13.68 -3.89 -11.51
CA HIS A 277 13.52 -5.31 -11.83
C HIS A 277 12.79 -5.59 -13.15
N GLY A 278 12.24 -4.55 -13.78
CA GLY A 278 11.44 -4.62 -15.01
C GLY A 278 9.94 -4.72 -14.75
N LYS A 279 9.16 -4.01 -15.57
CA LYS A 279 7.70 -4.06 -15.53
C LYS A 279 7.15 -5.48 -15.73
N GLY A 280 6.20 -5.87 -14.90
CA GLY A 280 5.50 -7.14 -15.00
C GLY A 280 6.33 -8.38 -14.64
N THR A 281 7.51 -8.22 -14.03
CA THR A 281 8.39 -9.34 -13.59
C THR A 281 8.25 -9.66 -12.10
N ILE A 282 7.73 -8.72 -11.33
CA ILE A 282 7.45 -8.83 -9.89
C ILE A 282 6.08 -9.48 -9.69
N GLY A 283 5.97 -10.37 -8.72
CA GLY A 283 4.70 -10.87 -8.19
C GLY A 283 4.37 -10.17 -6.89
N VAL A 284 3.09 -10.06 -6.56
CA VAL A 284 2.62 -9.36 -5.36
C VAL A 284 1.70 -10.29 -4.58
N VAL A 285 1.95 -10.40 -3.28
CA VAL A 285 0.92 -10.85 -2.33
C VAL A 285 0.52 -9.62 -1.52
N HIS A 286 -0.73 -9.24 -1.67
CA HIS A 286 -1.35 -8.10 -1.05
C HIS A 286 -2.29 -8.59 0.05
N PHE A 287 -1.99 -8.28 1.30
CA PHE A 287 -2.83 -8.56 2.46
C PHE A 287 -3.62 -7.32 2.83
N ASP A 288 -4.94 -7.41 2.77
CA ASP A 288 -5.84 -6.27 2.99
C ASP A 288 -7.29 -6.74 3.19
N SER A 289 -8.05 -6.00 3.98
CA SER A 289 -9.50 -6.18 4.09
C SER A 289 -10.27 -5.58 2.91
N HIS A 290 -9.67 -4.60 2.23
CA HIS A 290 -10.11 -3.91 1.03
C HIS A 290 -9.41 -4.44 -0.22
N TYR A 291 -9.96 -4.09 -1.38
CA TYR A 291 -9.47 -4.57 -2.66
C TYR A 291 -8.61 -3.54 -3.39
N ASP A 292 -8.63 -2.28 -2.95
CA ASP A 292 -7.80 -1.16 -3.39
C ASP A 292 -7.67 -0.97 -4.92
N ALA A 293 -8.67 -1.46 -5.63
CA ALA A 293 -8.85 -1.35 -7.07
C ALA A 293 -10.08 -0.52 -7.40
N ALA A 294 -10.44 0.45 -6.54
CA ALA A 294 -11.56 1.33 -6.81
C ALA A 294 -11.27 2.17 -8.06
N ARG A 295 -12.33 2.44 -8.83
CA ARG A 295 -12.28 3.19 -10.09
C ARG A 295 -13.27 4.34 -10.00
N ASN A 296 -13.19 5.32 -10.93
CA ASN A 296 -14.09 6.49 -10.97
C ASN A 296 -14.07 7.43 -9.76
N ARG A 297 -13.03 7.43 -8.94
CA ARG A 297 -12.90 8.41 -7.86
C ARG A 297 -12.45 9.76 -8.41
N VAL A 298 -12.81 10.83 -7.68
CA VAL A 298 -12.46 12.20 -8.04
C VAL A 298 -10.96 12.41 -7.92
N HIS A 299 -10.38 11.94 -6.82
CA HIS A 299 -8.94 11.85 -6.64
C HIS A 299 -8.43 10.61 -7.35
N GLN A 300 -7.25 10.72 -7.95
CA GLN A 300 -6.66 9.68 -8.79
C GLN A 300 -5.56 8.88 -8.10
N LEU A 301 -5.10 9.39 -6.95
CA LEU A 301 -4.08 8.85 -6.07
C LEU A 301 -4.62 8.95 -4.65
N ASP A 302 -5.23 7.86 -4.21
CA ASP A 302 -5.75 7.69 -2.85
C ASP A 302 -5.55 6.23 -2.42
N HIS A 303 -5.78 5.94 -1.15
CA HIS A 303 -5.45 4.63 -0.59
C HIS A 303 -6.32 3.49 -1.14
N GLY A 304 -7.50 3.77 -1.72
CA GLY A 304 -8.41 2.75 -2.26
C GLY A 304 -8.22 2.46 -3.75
N GLN A 305 -7.20 3.03 -4.40
CA GLN A 305 -6.93 2.83 -5.84
C GLN A 305 -5.52 2.34 -6.25
N PRO A 306 -4.55 2.05 -5.36
CA PRO A 306 -3.18 1.71 -5.79
C PRO A 306 -3.14 0.45 -6.67
N VAL A 307 -3.92 -0.59 -6.36
CA VAL A 307 -3.99 -1.84 -7.14
C VAL A 307 -4.47 -1.57 -8.56
N TYR A 308 -5.49 -0.73 -8.69
CA TYR A 308 -5.99 -0.33 -10.01
C TYR A 308 -4.87 0.31 -10.84
N ARG A 309 -4.09 1.23 -10.26
CA ARG A 309 -2.99 1.93 -10.95
C ARG A 309 -1.87 0.98 -11.33
N VAL A 310 -1.40 0.17 -10.38
CA VAL A 310 -0.29 -0.77 -10.57
C VAL A 310 -0.55 -1.74 -11.72
N ILE A 311 -1.76 -2.31 -11.79
CA ILE A 311 -2.16 -3.24 -12.84
C ILE A 311 -2.37 -2.51 -14.17
N SER A 312 -3.06 -1.37 -14.15
CA SER A 312 -3.43 -0.60 -15.33
C SER A 312 -2.23 -0.03 -16.08
N GLU A 313 -1.20 0.41 -15.37
CA GLU A 313 0.04 0.95 -15.96
C GLU A 313 1.09 -0.14 -16.27
N GLY A 314 0.73 -1.40 -16.03
CA GLY A 314 1.56 -2.57 -16.33
C GLY A 314 2.80 -2.71 -15.46
N HIS A 315 2.86 -2.05 -14.30
CA HIS A 315 3.96 -2.23 -13.34
C HIS A 315 3.98 -3.68 -12.83
N VAL A 316 2.79 -4.24 -12.57
CA VAL A 316 2.59 -5.66 -12.22
C VAL A 316 1.53 -6.26 -13.15
N LYS A 317 1.73 -7.52 -13.56
CA LYS A 317 0.72 -8.27 -14.32
C LYS A 317 -0.34 -8.79 -13.35
N GLY A 318 -1.62 -8.69 -13.69
CA GLY A 318 -2.69 -9.22 -12.83
C GLY A 318 -2.53 -10.71 -12.53
N SER A 319 -2.02 -11.52 -13.47
CA SER A 319 -1.68 -12.93 -13.25
C SER A 319 -0.63 -13.20 -12.16
N ASN A 320 0.09 -12.17 -11.74
CA ASN A 320 1.13 -12.22 -10.72
C ASN A 320 0.69 -11.49 -9.43
N TYR A 321 -0.58 -11.10 -9.32
CA TYR A 321 -1.11 -10.32 -8.21
C TYR A 321 -2.16 -11.15 -7.44
N ILE A 322 -1.91 -11.35 -6.15
CA ILE A 322 -2.73 -12.19 -5.26
C ILE A 322 -3.19 -11.33 -4.08
N GLN A 323 -4.50 -11.25 -3.85
CA GLN A 323 -5.06 -10.60 -2.65
C GLN A 323 -5.46 -11.61 -1.58
N VAL A 324 -5.28 -11.28 -0.31
CA VAL A 324 -5.61 -12.15 0.83
C VAL A 324 -6.29 -11.32 1.92
N GLY A 325 -7.47 -11.77 2.37
CA GLY A 325 -8.20 -11.17 3.51
C GLY A 325 -9.38 -10.27 3.16
N LEU A 326 -9.72 -10.15 1.86
CA LEU A 326 -10.83 -9.32 1.38
C LEU A 326 -12.13 -9.64 2.12
N ARG A 327 -12.75 -8.62 2.74
CA ARG A 327 -14.01 -8.76 3.50
C ARG A 327 -14.79 -7.47 3.73
N ALA A 328 -14.28 -6.33 3.26
CA ALA A 328 -14.96 -5.04 3.40
C ALA A 328 -16.25 -4.98 2.55
N ARG A 329 -16.81 -3.78 2.36
CA ARG A 329 -18.06 -3.57 1.60
C ARG A 329 -17.98 -4.01 0.13
N GLY A 330 -16.79 -4.12 -0.44
CA GLY A 330 -16.55 -4.65 -1.79
C GLY A 330 -15.44 -5.71 -1.78
N PRO A 331 -15.09 -6.28 -2.95
CA PRO A 331 -15.54 -5.92 -4.29
C PRO A 331 -17.01 -6.25 -4.59
N ASP A 332 -17.63 -5.48 -5.49
CA ASP A 332 -18.91 -5.86 -6.10
C ASP A 332 -18.71 -6.84 -7.27
N LEU A 333 -19.81 -7.32 -7.88
CA LEU A 333 -19.74 -8.28 -8.98
C LEU A 333 -18.96 -7.76 -10.19
N GLU A 334 -19.09 -6.47 -10.50
CA GLU A 334 -18.39 -5.83 -11.61
C GLU A 334 -16.88 -5.80 -11.36
N THR A 335 -16.47 -5.38 -10.16
CA THR A 335 -15.08 -5.28 -9.75
C THR A 335 -14.44 -6.66 -9.67
N PHE A 336 -15.13 -7.68 -9.12
CA PHE A 336 -14.68 -9.07 -9.22
C PHE A 336 -14.51 -9.53 -10.67
N GLY A 337 -15.42 -9.13 -11.56
CA GLY A 337 -15.30 -9.37 -13.00
C GLY A 337 -14.03 -8.76 -13.59
N TRP A 338 -13.76 -7.49 -13.28
CA TRP A 338 -12.54 -6.80 -13.72
C TRP A 338 -11.28 -7.48 -13.20
N MET A 339 -11.20 -7.79 -11.90
CA MET A 339 -10.05 -8.45 -11.28
C MET A 339 -9.76 -9.80 -11.96
N ARG A 340 -10.80 -10.62 -12.19
CA ARG A 340 -10.67 -11.90 -12.91
C ARG A 340 -10.24 -11.70 -14.36
N ASN A 341 -10.78 -10.71 -15.07
CA ASN A 341 -10.40 -10.41 -16.45
C ASN A 341 -8.94 -9.95 -16.58
N LYS A 342 -8.38 -9.28 -15.55
CA LYS A 342 -6.96 -8.96 -15.48
C LYS A 342 -6.09 -10.16 -15.04
N GLY A 343 -6.71 -11.27 -14.64
CA GLY A 343 -6.04 -12.50 -14.21
C GLY A 343 -5.63 -12.51 -12.74
N MET A 344 -6.13 -11.59 -11.92
CA MET A 344 -5.83 -11.52 -10.49
C MET A 344 -6.38 -12.73 -9.74
N ARG A 345 -5.66 -13.13 -8.69
CA ARG A 345 -6.12 -14.14 -7.73
C ARG A 345 -6.48 -13.43 -6.43
N TYR A 346 -7.46 -13.97 -5.71
CA TYR A 346 -7.89 -13.40 -4.45
C TYR A 346 -8.41 -14.49 -3.52
N HIS A 347 -8.18 -14.29 -2.23
CA HIS A 347 -8.55 -15.16 -1.13
C HIS A 347 -9.32 -14.34 -0.09
N THR A 348 -10.65 -14.35 -0.19
CA THR A 348 -11.51 -13.57 0.70
C THR A 348 -11.62 -14.26 2.07
N MET A 349 -12.07 -13.53 3.10
CA MET A 349 -12.36 -14.19 4.39
C MET A 349 -13.52 -15.18 4.30
N VAL A 350 -14.39 -15.08 3.28
CA VAL A 350 -15.40 -16.11 2.98
C VAL A 350 -14.76 -17.42 2.52
N GLU A 351 -13.64 -17.37 1.78
CA GLU A 351 -12.88 -18.57 1.44
C GLU A 351 -12.26 -19.21 2.69
N VAL A 352 -11.74 -18.37 3.60
CA VAL A 352 -11.18 -18.81 4.89
C VAL A 352 -12.25 -19.44 5.78
N GLU A 353 -13.44 -18.85 5.87
CA GLU A 353 -14.56 -19.41 6.63
C GLU A 353 -15.00 -20.77 6.07
N LYS A 354 -15.06 -20.89 4.74
CA LYS A 354 -15.50 -22.12 4.07
C LYS A 354 -14.48 -23.26 4.16
N TRP A 355 -13.19 -22.97 4.04
CA TRP A 355 -12.15 -24.00 3.84
C TRP A 355 -11.10 -24.08 4.95
N GLY A 356 -11.11 -23.11 5.87
CA GLY A 356 -10.10 -22.96 6.92
C GLY A 356 -8.84 -22.26 6.44
N TRP A 357 -8.22 -21.47 7.34
CA TRP A 357 -7.03 -20.68 7.03
C TRP A 357 -5.86 -21.50 6.51
N GLU A 358 -5.60 -22.68 7.07
CA GLU A 358 -4.45 -23.49 6.69
C GLU A 358 -4.46 -23.81 5.18
N ARG A 359 -5.62 -24.21 4.63
CA ARG A 359 -5.75 -24.53 3.21
C ARG A 359 -5.55 -23.31 2.33
N VAL A 360 -6.14 -22.17 2.71
CA VAL A 360 -6.01 -20.90 2.00
C VAL A 360 -4.57 -20.40 2.01
N MET A 361 -3.89 -20.47 3.15
CA MET A 361 -2.48 -20.13 3.28
C MET A 361 -1.59 -20.98 2.36
N GLN A 362 -1.76 -22.31 2.35
CA GLN A 362 -0.96 -23.17 1.48
C GLN A 362 -1.18 -22.87 0.00
N ARG A 363 -2.42 -22.54 -0.36
CA ARG A 363 -2.77 -22.10 -1.71
C ARG A 363 -2.07 -20.79 -2.06
N ALA A 364 -2.23 -19.73 -1.25
CA ALA A 364 -1.58 -18.43 -1.48
C ALA A 364 -0.05 -18.57 -1.61
N LEU A 365 0.59 -19.39 -0.77
CA LEU A 365 2.03 -19.66 -0.84
C LEU A 365 2.45 -20.44 -2.10
N ALA A 366 1.61 -21.37 -2.57
CA ALA A 366 1.85 -22.02 -3.86
C ALA A 366 1.74 -21.05 -5.02
N GLU A 367 0.71 -20.21 -5.01
CA GLU A 367 0.46 -19.21 -6.05
C GLU A 367 1.58 -18.16 -6.12
N ALA A 368 2.08 -17.70 -4.98
CA ALA A 368 3.20 -16.75 -4.88
C ALA A 368 4.50 -17.24 -5.56
N ARG A 369 4.71 -18.57 -5.63
CA ARG A 369 5.91 -19.20 -6.20
C ARG A 369 5.83 -19.44 -7.71
N GLN A 370 4.66 -19.34 -8.34
CA GLN A 370 4.42 -19.90 -9.67
C GLN A 370 4.83 -18.99 -10.84
N ASN A 371 4.81 -17.66 -10.69
CA ASN A 371 4.73 -16.78 -11.86
C ASN A 371 5.75 -15.65 -11.93
N ALA A 372 6.47 -15.34 -10.83
CA ALA A 372 7.38 -14.20 -10.77
C ALA A 372 8.76 -14.60 -10.23
N LYS A 373 9.79 -13.88 -10.71
CA LYS A 373 11.17 -14.10 -10.28
C LYS A 373 11.43 -13.55 -8.88
N LYS A 374 10.75 -12.45 -8.55
CA LYS A 374 10.80 -11.80 -7.25
C LYS A 374 9.40 -11.50 -6.75
N LEU A 375 9.25 -11.44 -5.44
CA LEU A 375 8.00 -11.18 -4.75
C LEU A 375 8.05 -9.85 -3.98
N TRP A 376 7.03 -9.03 -4.16
CA TRP A 376 6.68 -7.94 -3.26
C TRP A 376 5.58 -8.41 -2.30
N VAL A 377 5.69 -8.06 -1.03
CA VAL A 377 4.62 -8.29 -0.06
C VAL A 377 4.07 -6.93 0.37
N SER A 378 2.83 -6.64 -0.04
CA SER A 378 2.10 -5.45 0.40
C SER A 378 1.26 -5.85 1.61
N PHE A 379 1.53 -5.30 2.79
CA PHE A 379 0.82 -5.71 4.01
C PHE A 379 0.08 -4.54 4.63
N ASP A 380 -1.20 -4.41 4.28
CA ASP A 380 -2.13 -3.57 5.02
C ASP A 380 -2.43 -4.23 6.36
N ILE A 381 -2.18 -3.51 7.46
CA ILE A 381 -2.46 -4.06 8.78
C ILE A 381 -3.96 -4.24 9.04
N ASP A 382 -4.84 -3.59 8.27
CA ASP A 382 -6.29 -3.70 8.42
C ASP A 382 -6.83 -5.07 7.96
N VAL A 383 -6.00 -5.88 7.30
CA VAL A 383 -6.28 -7.30 7.06
C VAL A 383 -6.51 -8.08 8.36
N LEU A 384 -5.88 -7.62 9.45
CA LEU A 384 -6.00 -8.23 10.77
C LEU A 384 -7.29 -7.79 11.45
N ASP A 385 -7.81 -8.66 12.32
CA ASP A 385 -8.98 -8.31 13.10
C ASP A 385 -8.69 -7.11 14.04
N PRO A 386 -9.61 -6.12 14.16
CA PRO A 386 -9.46 -4.98 15.06
C PRO A 386 -9.22 -5.36 16.53
N ALA A 387 -9.57 -6.58 16.95
CA ALA A 387 -9.21 -7.11 18.26
C ALA A 387 -7.68 -7.15 18.50
N PHE A 388 -6.90 -7.34 17.43
CA PHE A 388 -5.43 -7.34 17.46
C PHE A 388 -4.85 -6.02 16.94
N MET A 389 -5.54 -5.38 16.00
CA MET A 389 -5.02 -4.24 15.26
C MET A 389 -6.02 -3.05 15.27
N PRO A 390 -6.27 -2.44 16.44
CA PRO A 390 -7.27 -1.37 16.54
C PRO A 390 -6.82 -0.05 15.87
N GLY A 391 -5.50 0.16 15.73
CA GLY A 391 -4.92 1.40 15.21
C GLY A 391 -4.77 1.41 13.69
N THR A 392 -5.88 1.46 12.95
CA THR A 392 -5.91 1.62 11.48
C THR A 392 -7.04 2.55 11.06
N GLY A 393 -6.91 3.21 9.90
CA GLY A 393 -7.89 4.17 9.39
C GLY A 393 -9.21 3.56 8.92
N THR A 394 -9.24 2.28 8.55
CA THR A 394 -10.40 1.56 7.99
C THR A 394 -10.57 0.17 8.60
N PRO A 395 -10.81 0.03 9.91
CA PRO A 395 -10.91 -1.29 10.54
C PRO A 395 -12.12 -2.08 10.04
N VAL A 396 -11.93 -3.35 9.71
CA VAL A 396 -13.01 -4.28 9.31
C VAL A 396 -13.00 -5.54 10.20
N PRO A 397 -14.08 -5.87 10.92
CA PRO A 397 -14.11 -7.06 11.79
C PRO A 397 -14.10 -8.38 10.98
N GLY A 398 -13.76 -9.49 11.64
CA GLY A 398 -13.70 -10.83 11.03
C GLY A 398 -12.41 -11.07 10.24
N GLY A 399 -11.32 -10.44 10.67
CA GLY A 399 -10.02 -10.49 9.99
C GLY A 399 -9.12 -11.64 10.42
N LEU A 400 -7.90 -11.64 9.89
CA LEU A 400 -6.87 -12.60 10.30
C LEU A 400 -6.40 -12.30 11.73
N THR A 401 -5.99 -13.35 12.42
CA THR A 401 -5.31 -13.25 13.71
C THR A 401 -3.79 -13.11 13.52
N MET A 402 -3.09 -12.63 14.54
CA MET A 402 -1.61 -12.61 14.53
C MET A 402 -0.99 -14.00 14.40
N ARG A 403 -1.68 -15.06 14.87
CA ARG A 403 -1.24 -16.45 14.72
C ARG A 403 -1.33 -16.95 13.29
N GLU A 404 -2.07 -16.27 12.43
CA GLU A 404 -2.23 -16.61 11.01
C GLU A 404 -1.30 -15.76 10.14
N ALA A 405 -1.20 -14.47 10.45
CA ALA A 405 -0.39 -13.51 9.69
C ALA A 405 1.13 -13.72 9.86
N GLN A 406 1.64 -13.97 11.07
CA GLN A 406 3.08 -14.15 11.27
C GLN A 406 3.63 -15.38 10.51
N PRO A 407 2.99 -16.58 10.55
CA PRO A 407 3.47 -17.72 9.79
C PRO A 407 3.48 -17.48 8.28
N ILE A 408 2.43 -16.89 7.70
CA ILE A 408 2.41 -16.65 6.25
C ILE A 408 3.43 -15.59 5.83
N MET A 409 3.59 -14.50 6.59
CA MET A 409 4.63 -13.49 6.33
C MET A 409 6.03 -14.11 6.33
N ARG A 410 6.36 -14.91 7.37
CA ARG A 410 7.65 -15.61 7.46
C ARG A 410 7.86 -16.55 6.28
N ARG A 411 6.83 -17.32 5.91
CA ARG A 411 6.93 -18.28 4.80
C ARG A 411 7.05 -17.59 3.45
N LEU A 412 6.35 -16.49 3.20
CA LEU A 412 6.52 -15.70 1.97
C LEU A 412 7.96 -15.21 1.86
N CYS A 413 8.52 -14.64 2.93
CA CYS A 413 9.90 -14.15 2.95
C CYS A 413 10.95 -15.28 2.92
N ALA A 414 10.64 -16.48 3.41
CA ALA A 414 11.53 -17.65 3.39
C ALA A 414 11.53 -18.43 2.07
N GLU A 415 10.37 -18.50 1.41
CA GLU A 415 10.14 -19.35 0.25
C GLU A 415 10.32 -18.60 -1.09
N ASN A 416 10.49 -17.28 -1.07
CA ASN A 416 10.59 -16.44 -2.27
C ASN A 416 11.80 -15.50 -2.23
N ASP A 417 12.32 -15.13 -3.41
CA ASP A 417 13.28 -14.02 -3.54
C ASP A 417 12.51 -12.69 -3.47
N ILE A 418 12.79 -11.86 -2.45
CA ILE A 418 12.01 -10.66 -2.17
C ILE A 418 12.53 -9.47 -2.99
N ALA A 419 11.61 -8.74 -3.65
CA ALA A 419 11.86 -7.47 -4.33
C ALA A 419 11.73 -6.27 -3.37
N GLY A 420 10.88 -6.40 -2.37
CA GLY A 420 10.61 -5.40 -1.35
C GLY A 420 9.31 -5.71 -0.62
N ILE A 421 9.00 -4.90 0.39
CA ILE A 421 7.85 -5.09 1.26
C ILE A 421 7.36 -3.72 1.68
N ASP A 422 6.06 -3.59 1.89
CA ASP A 422 5.52 -2.51 2.70
C ASP A 422 4.60 -3.01 3.82
N ILE A 423 4.58 -2.24 4.92
CA ILE A 423 3.65 -2.41 6.03
C ILE A 423 2.98 -1.04 6.23
N VAL A 424 1.71 -0.94 5.88
CA VAL A 424 0.98 0.34 5.75
C VAL A 424 -0.21 0.42 6.70
N GLU A 425 -0.88 1.58 6.75
CA GLU A 425 -2.08 1.88 7.55
C GLU A 425 -1.89 1.79 9.08
N VAL A 426 -0.65 1.80 9.56
CA VAL A 426 -0.32 1.87 10.99
C VAL A 426 -0.67 3.25 11.56
N ALA A 427 -1.82 3.35 12.23
CA ALA A 427 -2.35 4.59 12.80
C ALA A 427 -2.29 4.58 14.35
N PRO A 428 -1.13 4.93 14.95
CA PRO A 428 -0.92 4.78 16.39
C PRO A 428 -1.87 5.60 17.27
N TYR A 429 -2.39 6.74 16.81
CA TYR A 429 -3.31 7.56 17.62
C TYR A 429 -4.70 6.93 17.76
N LEU A 430 -5.03 5.96 16.91
CA LEU A 430 -6.26 5.18 17.00
C LEU A 430 -6.09 3.97 17.93
N ASP A 431 -4.89 3.76 18.48
CA ASP A 431 -4.60 2.68 19.43
C ASP A 431 -4.00 3.22 20.73
N THR A 432 -4.84 3.29 21.77
CA THR A 432 -4.44 3.71 23.12
C THR A 432 -3.61 2.66 23.87
N SER A 433 -3.37 1.48 23.27
CA SER A 433 -2.80 0.31 23.94
C SER A 433 -1.50 -0.21 23.34
N TYR A 434 -0.85 0.53 22.42
CA TYR A 434 0.40 0.20 21.71
C TYR A 434 0.43 -1.13 20.91
N LYS A 435 -0.65 -1.92 20.95
CA LYS A 435 -0.78 -3.24 20.30
C LYS A 435 -0.48 -3.19 18.81
N THR A 436 -0.90 -2.12 18.15
CA THR A 436 -0.82 -1.96 16.70
C THR A 436 0.62 -1.87 16.25
N ALA A 437 1.39 -0.96 16.86
CA ALA A 437 2.81 -0.81 16.59
C ALA A 437 3.60 -2.07 17.02
N LEU A 438 3.23 -2.69 18.15
CA LEU A 438 3.84 -3.94 18.61
C LEU A 438 3.64 -5.06 17.59
N ASN A 439 2.40 -5.33 17.20
CA ASN A 439 2.03 -6.40 16.29
C ASN A 439 2.67 -6.19 14.90
N SER A 440 2.71 -4.95 14.43
CA SER A 440 3.40 -4.58 13.18
C SER A 440 4.90 -4.90 13.24
N ASN A 441 5.56 -4.65 14.39
CA ASN A 441 6.97 -5.03 14.58
C ASN A 441 7.19 -6.55 14.60
N TYR A 442 6.23 -7.34 15.13
CA TYR A 442 6.31 -8.80 15.06
C TYR A 442 6.10 -9.33 13.62
N LEU A 443 5.30 -8.67 12.79
CA LEU A 443 5.22 -8.96 11.36
C LEU A 443 6.54 -8.66 10.64
N LEU A 444 7.13 -7.50 10.93
CA LEU A 444 8.44 -7.13 10.41
C LEU A 444 9.53 -8.15 10.83
N ASN A 445 9.55 -8.57 12.10
CA ASN A 445 10.46 -9.62 12.57
C ASN A 445 10.24 -10.94 11.83
N ALA A 446 8.98 -11.38 11.67
CA ALA A 446 8.64 -12.61 10.97
C ALA A 446 9.16 -12.59 9.53
N CYS A 447 9.05 -11.45 8.83
CA CYS A 447 9.64 -11.35 7.50
C CYS A 447 11.17 -11.35 7.53
N LEU A 448 11.81 -10.53 8.36
CA LEU A 448 13.28 -10.49 8.46
C LEU A 448 13.85 -11.88 8.78
N ALA A 449 13.18 -12.63 9.65
CA ALA A 449 13.49 -14.03 9.92
C ALA A 449 13.33 -14.89 8.67
N GLY A 450 12.24 -14.75 7.91
CA GLY A 450 12.05 -15.44 6.64
C GLY A 450 13.18 -15.17 5.64
N ILE A 451 13.56 -13.90 5.42
CA ILE A 451 14.68 -13.53 4.55
C ILE A 451 15.98 -14.21 5.02
N ALA A 452 16.22 -14.21 6.33
CA ALA A 452 17.38 -14.88 6.92
C ALA A 452 17.35 -16.41 6.78
N MET A 453 16.17 -17.04 6.93
CA MET A 453 15.95 -18.47 6.71
C MET A 453 16.29 -18.83 5.26
N ARG A 454 15.83 -18.03 4.30
CA ARG A 454 16.13 -18.20 2.88
C ARG A 454 17.62 -18.10 2.61
N LYS A 455 18.29 -17.08 3.15
CA LYS A 455 19.75 -16.87 3.02
C LYS A 455 20.54 -18.06 3.56
N LYS A 456 20.07 -18.68 4.64
CA LYS A 456 20.67 -19.89 5.23
C LYS A 456 20.28 -21.20 4.53
N GLY A 457 19.43 -21.15 3.51
CA GLY A 457 19.01 -22.33 2.75
C GLY A 457 18.09 -23.27 3.53
N LEU A 458 17.31 -22.75 4.49
CA LEU A 458 16.33 -23.56 5.21
C LEU A 458 15.17 -23.97 4.29
N LYS A 459 14.62 -25.16 4.54
CA LYS A 459 13.53 -25.70 3.72
C LYS A 459 12.22 -24.93 3.94
N PRO A 460 11.34 -24.85 2.93
CA PRO A 460 9.97 -24.39 3.11
C PRO A 460 9.28 -25.06 4.30
N GLY A 461 8.56 -24.28 5.10
CA GLY A 461 7.86 -24.79 6.30
C GLY A 461 8.76 -25.22 7.46
N TYR A 462 10.06 -24.89 7.46
CA TYR A 462 10.96 -25.25 8.55
C TYR A 462 10.53 -24.67 9.91
N PHE A 463 10.52 -25.54 10.92
CA PHE A 463 10.51 -25.17 12.33
C PHE A 463 11.77 -25.71 13.01
N ASN A 464 12.31 -24.96 13.96
CA ASN A 464 13.46 -25.40 14.73
C ASN A 464 13.06 -26.52 15.71
N PRO A 465 13.77 -27.67 15.74
CA PRO A 465 13.47 -28.77 16.64
C PRO A 465 13.35 -28.39 18.12
N VAL A 466 14.16 -27.43 18.59
CA VAL A 466 14.14 -27.01 20.01
C VAL A 466 12.89 -26.21 20.39
N SER A 467 12.17 -25.70 19.39
CA SER A 467 11.00 -24.85 19.57
C SER A 467 9.69 -25.61 19.42
N VAL A 468 9.72 -26.78 18.77
CA VAL A 468 8.54 -27.64 18.58
C VAL A 468 8.37 -28.66 19.69
N GLU A 469 9.46 -29.06 20.34
CA GLU A 469 9.49 -30.07 21.41
C GLU A 469 10.59 -29.69 22.42
N HIS A 470 10.32 -29.83 23.72
CA HIS A 470 11.34 -29.57 24.75
C HIS A 470 12.40 -30.69 24.86
N GLY A 471 12.28 -31.76 24.07
CA GLY A 471 13.26 -32.84 23.96
C GLY A 471 13.52 -33.63 25.24
N ARG A 472 12.52 -33.69 26.15
CA ARG A 472 12.61 -34.48 27.40
C ARG A 472 11.96 -35.85 27.27
N ASP A 473 11.03 -35.97 26.33
CA ASP A 473 10.34 -37.19 25.94
C ASP A 473 10.05 -37.14 24.42
N ASN A 474 9.38 -38.17 23.92
CA ASN A 474 8.92 -38.26 22.52
C ASN A 474 7.39 -38.21 22.49
N TYR A 475 6.81 -37.16 23.10
CA TYR A 475 5.36 -37.08 23.32
C TYR A 475 4.57 -37.12 22.01
N TYR A 476 5.05 -36.42 20.97
CA TYR A 476 4.37 -36.38 19.67
C TYR A 476 4.77 -37.54 18.72
N GLY A 477 5.74 -38.37 19.09
CA GLY A 477 6.18 -39.53 18.31
C GLY A 477 6.83 -39.19 16.97
N ASN A 478 6.88 -40.17 16.05
CA ASN A 478 7.35 -39.98 14.66
C ASN A 478 6.34 -39.23 13.75
N ARG A 479 5.35 -38.53 14.30
CA ARG A 479 4.44 -37.69 13.52
C ARG A 479 5.21 -36.44 13.08
N LYS A 480 6.08 -36.60 12.09
CA LYS A 480 6.74 -35.47 11.41
C LYS A 480 5.65 -34.66 10.72
N SER A 481 5.49 -33.42 11.18
CA SER A 481 4.67 -32.39 10.56
C SER A 481 5.22 -31.96 9.20
#